data_AF-A0A1Y4L4K8-F1
#
_entry.id   AF-A0A1Y4L4K8-F1
#
_cell.length_a   1.000
_cell.length_b   1.000
_cell.length_c   1.000
_cell.angle_alpha   90.00
_cell.angle_beta   90.00
_cell.angle_gamma   90.00
#
_symmetry.space_group_name_H-M   'P 1'
#
loop_
_entity.id
_entity.type
_entity.pdbx_description
1 polymer ?
#
loop_
_entity_poly.entity_id
_entity_poly.type
_entity_poly.pdbx_seq_one_letter_code
_entity_poly.pdbx_strand_id
1 'polypeptide(L)'
;MKNKLYVINGKTYLSHINDEVHLYGLLHQLAFLAGRIKDEEDVFHVLDTAKRYGEIAEEKFQSWGIPGRYLVFGDPKDLKGLMDKELDEVEAVPEEEPKPKKYKDEYIIPGSGFRMLVGDIHNLIVLYHSLARCLSEAETEKDFLRLKKRAVNYEKEMKRIYRSLGLPEGSGVAHDTLEEAIIKRHNLIPLEEVEDEPQDDGLEGDEVWSD
;
A
#
# COMPACT_ATOMS: atom_id res chain seq x y z
N MET A 1 2.64 -21.29 14.68
CA MET A 1 3.22 -21.95 13.49
C MET A 1 3.63 -20.84 12.53
N LYS A 2 4.87 -20.83 12.03
CA LYS A 2 5.28 -19.82 11.04
C LYS A 2 4.39 -19.96 9.80
N ASN A 3 3.76 -18.88 9.34
CA ASN A 3 3.00 -18.88 8.09
C ASN A 3 3.98 -19.11 6.94
N LYS A 4 3.87 -20.26 6.28
CA LYS A 4 4.65 -20.57 5.08
C LYS A 4 3.93 -19.99 3.87
N LEU A 5 4.64 -19.20 3.07
CA LEU A 5 4.13 -18.68 1.81
C LEU A 5 4.52 -19.66 0.70
N TYR A 6 3.59 -19.97 -0.20
CA TYR A 6 3.85 -20.79 -1.36
C TYR A 6 3.49 -20.03 -2.62
N VAL A 7 4.30 -20.17 -3.66
CA VAL A 7 4.05 -19.61 -4.98
C VAL A 7 3.89 -20.75 -5.97
N ILE A 8 2.91 -20.61 -6.87
CA ILE A 8 2.67 -21.53 -7.97
C ILE A 8 2.92 -20.82 -9.30
N ASN A 9 3.47 -21.53 -10.27
CA ASN A 9 3.61 -20.98 -11.62
C ASN A 9 2.22 -20.68 -12.21
N GLY A 10 2.01 -19.44 -12.67
CA GLY A 10 0.72 -19.01 -13.20
C GLY A 10 0.20 -19.87 -14.37
N LYS A 11 1.08 -20.41 -15.22
CA LYS A 11 0.67 -21.33 -16.31
C LYS A 11 0.16 -22.65 -15.75
N THR A 12 0.84 -23.20 -14.75
CA THR A 12 0.45 -24.43 -14.06
C THR A 12 -0.92 -24.23 -13.40
N TYR A 13 -1.08 -23.15 -12.62
CA TYR A 13 -2.35 -22.80 -12.00
C TYR A 13 -3.50 -22.65 -13.02
N LEU A 14 -3.28 -21.93 -14.12
CA LEU A 14 -4.29 -21.80 -15.18
C LEU A 14 -4.67 -23.13 -15.82
N SER A 15 -3.72 -24.06 -15.97
CA SER A 15 -4.01 -25.41 -16.46
C SER A 15 -4.93 -26.16 -15.51
N HIS A 16 -4.63 -26.15 -14.20
CA HIS A 16 -5.47 -26.79 -13.20
C HIS A 16 -6.90 -26.23 -13.21
N ILE A 17 -7.05 -24.90 -13.21
CA ILE A 17 -8.38 -24.27 -13.24
C ILE A 17 -9.16 -24.62 -14.51
N ASN A 18 -8.50 -24.61 -15.69
CA ASN A 18 -9.17 -25.00 -16.93
C ASN A 18 -9.62 -26.46 -16.93
N ASP A 19 -8.80 -27.35 -16.39
CA ASP A 19 -9.12 -28.77 -16.28
C ASP A 19 -10.26 -29.02 -15.30
N GLU A 20 -10.26 -28.35 -14.14
CA GLU A 20 -11.34 -28.39 -13.15
C GLU A 20 -12.67 -27.92 -13.75
N VAL A 21 -12.67 -26.77 -14.43
CA VAL A 21 -13.85 -26.23 -15.10
C VAL A 21 -14.35 -27.19 -16.18
N HIS A 22 -13.45 -27.80 -16.95
CA HIS A 22 -13.81 -28.77 -17.97
C HIS A 22 -14.51 -29.99 -17.36
N LEU A 23 -13.91 -30.60 -16.34
CA LEU A 23 -14.45 -31.80 -15.67
C LEU A 23 -15.79 -31.52 -14.98
N TYR A 24 -15.91 -30.37 -14.32
CA TYR A 24 -17.19 -29.93 -13.76
C TYR A 24 -18.26 -29.78 -14.85
N GLY A 25 -17.90 -29.20 -16.00
CA GLY A 25 -18.79 -29.07 -17.15
C GLY A 25 -19.29 -30.43 -17.67
N LEU A 26 -18.40 -31.42 -17.80
CA LEU A 26 -18.77 -32.78 -18.19
C LEU A 26 -19.72 -33.43 -17.19
N LEU A 27 -19.43 -33.30 -15.88
CA LEU A 27 -20.29 -33.85 -14.83
C LEU A 27 -21.67 -33.20 -14.83
N HIS A 28 -21.73 -31.88 -14.99
CA HIS A 28 -22.98 -31.14 -15.07
C HIS A 28 -23.82 -31.55 -16.29
N GLN A 29 -23.19 -31.73 -17.45
CA GLN A 29 -23.85 -32.25 -18.66
C GLN A 29 -24.38 -33.65 -18.45
N LEU A 30 -23.59 -34.54 -17.83
CA LEU A 30 -24.01 -35.90 -17.54
C LEU A 30 -25.21 -35.96 -16.59
N ALA A 31 -25.19 -35.16 -15.52
CA ALA A 31 -26.32 -35.04 -14.59
C ALA A 31 -27.58 -34.51 -15.28
N PHE A 32 -27.43 -33.53 -16.18
CA PHE A 32 -28.54 -32.99 -16.98
C PHE A 32 -29.16 -34.05 -17.90
N LEU A 33 -28.33 -34.84 -18.59
CA LEU A 33 -28.80 -35.93 -19.46
C LEU A 33 -29.50 -37.02 -18.64
N ALA A 34 -28.92 -37.42 -17.51
CA ALA A 34 -29.50 -38.40 -16.60
C ALA A 34 -30.87 -37.95 -16.05
N GLY A 35 -31.05 -36.65 -15.79
CA GLY A 35 -32.32 -36.07 -15.34
C GLY A 35 -33.42 -35.98 -16.41
N ARG A 36 -33.12 -36.33 -17.67
CA ARG A 36 -34.05 -36.21 -18.81
C ARG A 36 -34.37 -37.52 -19.51
N ILE A 37 -33.96 -38.65 -18.96
CA ILE A 37 -34.21 -39.99 -19.51
C ILE A 37 -35.72 -40.24 -19.56
N LYS A 38 -36.23 -40.63 -20.74
CA LYS A 38 -37.64 -41.01 -20.96
C LYS A 38 -37.82 -42.45 -21.42
N ASP A 39 -36.83 -42.99 -22.14
CA ASP A 39 -36.87 -44.32 -22.72
C ASP A 39 -35.52 -45.05 -22.58
N GLU A 40 -35.47 -46.30 -23.04
CA GLU A 40 -34.25 -47.11 -22.99
C GLU A 40 -33.14 -46.56 -23.90
N GLU A 41 -33.48 -45.86 -24.98
CA GLU A 41 -32.51 -45.28 -25.92
C GLU A 41 -31.75 -44.11 -25.27
N ASP A 42 -32.45 -43.25 -24.51
CA ASP A 42 -31.85 -42.22 -23.67
C ASP A 42 -30.86 -42.81 -22.65
N VAL A 43 -31.16 -43.98 -22.07
CA VAL A 43 -30.24 -44.67 -21.13
C VAL A 43 -28.95 -45.07 -21.83
N PHE A 44 -29.04 -45.61 -23.05
CA PHE A 44 -27.86 -45.96 -23.84
C PHE A 44 -27.02 -44.74 -24.19
N HIS A 45 -27.65 -43.61 -24.53
CA HIS A 45 -26.94 -42.35 -24.80
C HIS A 45 -26.21 -41.79 -23.56
N VAL A 46 -26.84 -41.86 -22.39
CA VAL A 46 -26.21 -41.46 -21.13
C VAL A 46 -25.02 -42.36 -20.81
N LEU A 47 -25.16 -43.68 -20.99
CA LEU A 47 -24.08 -44.64 -20.76
C LEU A 47 -22.89 -44.43 -21.71
N ASP A 48 -23.15 -44.18 -22.99
CA ASP A 48 -22.10 -43.89 -23.97
C ASP A 48 -21.37 -42.59 -23.65
N THR A 49 -22.12 -41.54 -23.28
CA THR A 49 -21.58 -40.26 -22.84
C THR A 49 -20.74 -40.41 -21.57
N ALA A 50 -21.21 -41.18 -20.59
CA ALA A 50 -20.48 -41.45 -19.35
C ALA A 50 -19.14 -42.16 -19.61
N LYS A 51 -19.10 -43.14 -20.52
CA LYS A 51 -17.85 -43.80 -20.91
C LYS A 51 -16.86 -42.82 -21.50
N ARG A 52 -17.29 -42.02 -22.47
CA ARG A 52 -16.45 -41.02 -23.12
C ARG A 52 -15.92 -39.97 -22.14
N TYR A 53 -16.75 -39.50 -21.22
CA TYR A 53 -16.33 -38.54 -20.21
C TYR A 53 -15.38 -39.18 -19.18
N GLY A 54 -15.57 -40.47 -18.87
CA GLY A 54 -14.64 -41.25 -18.07
C GLY A 54 -13.25 -41.34 -18.71
N GLU A 55 -13.16 -41.55 -20.03
CA GLU A 55 -11.88 -41.55 -20.76
C GLU A 55 -11.17 -40.19 -20.67
N ILE A 56 -11.91 -39.09 -20.82
CA ILE A 56 -11.36 -37.73 -20.68
C ILE A 56 -10.87 -37.47 -19.25
N ALA A 57 -11.63 -37.91 -18.25
CA ALA A 57 -11.25 -37.78 -16.85
C ALA A 57 -9.99 -38.59 -16.53
N GLU A 58 -9.85 -39.79 -17.09
CA GLU A 58 -8.65 -40.62 -16.92
C GLU A 58 -7.42 -39.99 -17.58
N GLU A 59 -7.55 -39.45 -18.80
CA GLU A 59 -6.43 -38.76 -19.47
C GLU A 59 -5.93 -37.57 -18.64
N LYS A 60 -6.85 -36.77 -18.07
CA LYS A 60 -6.50 -35.67 -17.17
C LYS A 60 -5.88 -36.16 -15.86
N PHE A 61 -6.42 -37.21 -15.28
CA PHE A 61 -5.86 -37.79 -14.05
C PHE A 61 -4.41 -38.24 -14.23
N GLN A 62 -4.10 -38.87 -15.37
CA GLN A 62 -2.73 -39.26 -15.71
C GLN A 62 -1.82 -38.05 -15.96
N SER A 63 -2.31 -37.00 -16.61
CA SER A 63 -1.52 -35.79 -16.90
C SER A 63 -1.14 -35.02 -15.64
N TRP A 64 -1.99 -35.03 -14.61
CA TRP A 64 -1.70 -34.43 -13.30
C TRP A 64 -0.66 -35.22 -12.50
N GLY A 65 -0.34 -36.46 -12.87
CA GLY A 65 0.67 -37.27 -12.18
C GLY A 65 0.31 -37.62 -10.75
N ILE A 66 -1.00 -37.67 -10.44
CA ILE A 66 -1.52 -38.02 -9.11
C ILE A 66 -1.29 -39.53 -8.87
N PRO A 67 -0.64 -39.93 -7.76
CA PRO A 67 -0.52 -41.34 -7.44
C PRO A 67 -1.89 -41.99 -7.29
N GLY A 68 -2.15 -43.11 -7.96
CA GLY A 68 -3.43 -43.83 -7.85
C GLY A 68 -3.77 -44.23 -6.40
N ARG A 69 -2.76 -44.48 -5.56
CA ARG A 69 -2.96 -44.69 -4.12
C ARG A 69 -3.49 -43.45 -3.38
N TYR A 70 -3.15 -42.24 -3.84
CA TYR A 70 -3.65 -41.00 -3.25
C TYR A 70 -5.14 -40.83 -3.53
N LEU A 71 -5.60 -41.20 -4.74
CA LEU A 71 -7.03 -41.21 -5.08
C LEU A 71 -7.83 -42.15 -4.17
N VAL A 72 -7.26 -43.29 -3.78
CA VAL A 72 -7.95 -44.32 -2.97
C VAL A 72 -7.82 -44.08 -1.46
N PHE A 73 -6.64 -43.67 -0.99
CA PHE A 73 -6.30 -43.63 0.44
C PHE A 73 -6.03 -42.23 0.99
N GLY A 74 -5.82 -41.23 0.13
CA GLY A 74 -5.55 -39.85 0.56
C GLY A 74 -4.30 -39.68 1.42
N ASP A 75 -3.25 -40.48 1.21
CA ASP A 75 -2.02 -40.44 2.03
C ASP A 75 -1.40 -39.02 2.02
N PRO A 76 -1.23 -38.35 3.18
CA PRO A 76 -0.62 -37.03 3.27
C PRO A 76 0.77 -36.93 2.65
N LYS A 77 1.51 -38.05 2.55
CA LYS A 77 2.83 -38.07 1.91
C LYS A 77 2.76 -37.84 0.40
N ASP A 78 1.74 -38.40 -0.25
CA ASP A 78 1.55 -38.20 -1.68
C ASP A 78 1.07 -36.76 -1.96
N LEU A 79 0.23 -36.20 -1.09
CA LEU A 79 -0.14 -34.78 -1.15
C LEU A 79 1.10 -33.88 -1.03
N LYS A 80 1.96 -34.16 -0.04
CA LYS A 80 3.21 -33.41 0.12
C LYS A 80 4.09 -33.52 -1.12
N GLY A 81 4.19 -34.70 -1.71
CA GLY A 81 4.93 -34.90 -2.96
C GLY A 81 4.34 -34.21 -4.18
N LEU A 82 3.03 -33.91 -4.21
CA LEU A 82 2.40 -33.07 -5.23
C LEU A 82 2.66 -31.59 -4.96
N MET A 83 2.50 -31.16 -3.71
CA MET A 83 2.83 -29.79 -3.28
C MET A 83 4.29 -29.44 -3.60
N ASP A 84 5.24 -30.33 -3.30
CA ASP A 84 6.67 -30.12 -3.58
C ASP A 84 6.99 -30.06 -5.10
N LYS A 85 6.09 -30.52 -5.98
CA LYS A 85 6.26 -30.45 -7.44
C LYS A 85 5.67 -29.18 -8.05
N GLU A 86 4.57 -28.69 -7.51
CA GLU A 86 3.80 -27.57 -8.07
C GLU A 86 4.04 -26.24 -7.35
N LEU A 87 4.43 -26.30 -6.09
CA LEU A 87 4.59 -25.15 -5.21
C LEU A 87 6.06 -24.94 -4.85
N ASP A 88 6.50 -23.69 -4.98
CA ASP A 88 7.78 -23.23 -4.45
C ASP A 88 7.53 -22.56 -3.09
N GLU A 89 8.22 -23.02 -2.03
CA GLU A 89 8.20 -22.36 -0.72
C GLU A 89 8.97 -21.05 -0.83
N VAL A 90 8.30 -19.94 -0.52
CA VAL A 90 8.91 -18.61 -0.49
C VAL A 90 9.09 -18.23 0.96
N GLU A 91 10.34 -17.98 1.36
CA GLU A 91 10.59 -17.21 2.57
C GLU A 91 9.98 -15.84 2.33
N ALA A 92 8.91 -15.53 3.07
CA ALA A 92 8.37 -14.19 3.12
C ALA A 92 9.49 -13.29 3.65
N VAL A 93 10.25 -12.70 2.72
CA VAL A 93 10.98 -11.47 3.01
C VAL A 93 9.88 -10.56 3.53
N PRO A 94 9.89 -10.16 4.81
CA PRO A 94 8.96 -9.15 5.26
C PRO A 94 9.10 -8.02 4.25
N GLU A 95 8.00 -7.67 3.59
CA GLU A 95 7.95 -6.51 2.74
C GLU A 95 8.38 -5.39 3.68
N GLU A 96 9.66 -4.97 3.61
CA GLU A 96 10.07 -3.70 4.17
C GLU A 96 9.10 -2.75 3.47
N GLU A 97 8.07 -2.28 4.20
CA GLU A 97 7.24 -1.18 3.74
C GLU A 97 8.19 -0.22 3.05
N PRO A 98 7.94 0.14 1.78
CA PRO A 98 8.94 0.85 0.99
C PRO A 98 9.42 1.99 1.86
N LYS A 99 10.69 1.89 2.33
CA LYS A 99 11.19 2.78 3.40
C LYS A 99 10.70 4.15 3.05
N PRO A 100 9.94 4.83 3.94
CA PRO A 100 9.36 6.11 3.61
C PRO A 100 10.47 6.91 2.96
N LYS A 101 10.25 7.35 1.72
CA LYS A 101 11.29 8.01 0.93
C LYS A 101 11.85 9.07 1.85
N LYS A 102 13.07 8.88 2.38
CA LYS A 102 13.66 9.83 3.32
C LYS A 102 13.87 11.11 2.53
N TYR A 103 12.91 12.02 2.60
CA TYR A 103 13.13 13.37 2.14
C TYR A 103 14.01 13.99 3.20
N LYS A 104 15.13 14.58 2.80
CA LYS A 104 16.16 15.10 3.71
C LYS A 104 15.65 16.20 4.66
N ASP A 105 14.42 16.67 4.46
CA ASP A 105 13.83 17.85 5.09
C ASP A 105 12.47 17.51 5.76
N GLU A 106 12.31 16.31 6.34
CA GLU A 106 11.10 15.92 7.06
C GLU A 106 11.15 16.34 8.54
N TYR A 107 10.12 17.05 8.96
CA TYR A 107 9.94 17.48 10.34
C TYR A 107 8.65 16.94 10.94
N ILE A 108 8.72 16.38 12.14
CA ILE A 108 7.54 16.12 12.95
C ILE A 108 7.09 17.45 13.56
N ILE A 109 5.83 17.80 13.27
CA ILE A 109 5.18 19.00 13.81
C ILE A 109 4.39 18.61 15.05
N PRO A 110 4.75 19.08 16.26
CA PRO A 110 3.95 18.84 17.45
C PRO A 110 2.53 19.41 17.30
N GLY A 111 1.52 18.70 17.79
CA GLY A 111 0.11 19.07 17.62
C GLY A 111 -0.26 20.48 18.12
N SER A 112 0.45 21.00 19.13
CA SER A 112 0.29 22.38 19.63
C SER A 112 0.89 23.44 18.69
N GLY A 113 1.94 23.11 17.94
CA GLY A 113 2.67 24.03 17.06
C GLY A 113 2.07 24.21 15.67
N PHE A 114 1.29 23.23 15.19
CA PHE A 114 0.75 23.19 13.83
C PHE A 114 -0.10 24.42 13.48
N ARG A 115 -1.07 24.79 14.33
CA ARG A 115 -1.97 25.92 14.05
C ARG A 115 -1.22 27.25 13.93
N MET A 116 -0.20 27.44 14.76
CA MET A 116 0.62 28.65 14.72
C MET A 116 1.50 28.66 13.47
N LEU A 117 2.11 27.52 13.13
CA LEU A 117 2.98 27.39 11.95
C LEU A 117 2.24 27.72 10.66
N VAL A 118 1.03 27.15 10.51
CA VAL A 118 0.18 27.41 9.34
C VAL A 118 -0.15 28.90 9.23
N GLY A 119 -0.44 29.57 10.36
CA GLY A 119 -0.74 31.00 10.37
C GLY A 119 0.45 31.86 9.92
N ASP A 120 1.65 31.56 10.42
CA ASP A 120 2.85 32.33 10.09
C ASP A 120 3.30 32.09 8.64
N ILE A 121 3.24 30.86 8.15
CA ILE A 121 3.49 30.52 6.74
C ILE A 121 2.47 31.23 5.83
N HIS A 122 1.18 31.19 6.19
CA HIS A 122 0.14 31.84 5.41
C HIS A 122 0.38 33.35 5.28
N ASN A 123 0.71 34.03 6.38
CA ASN A 123 1.03 35.46 6.36
C ASN A 123 2.22 35.78 5.45
N LEU A 124 3.28 34.95 5.50
CA LEU A 124 4.46 35.14 4.67
C LEU A 124 4.14 34.98 3.18
N ILE A 125 3.39 33.94 2.81
CA ILE A 125 2.96 33.65 1.44
C ILE A 125 2.07 34.78 0.89
N VAL A 126 1.10 35.24 1.67
CA VAL A 126 0.19 36.32 1.25
C VAL A 126 0.96 37.62 1.02
N LEU A 127 1.89 37.98 1.92
CA LEU A 127 2.75 39.16 1.75
C LEU A 127 3.60 39.05 0.48
N TYR A 128 4.23 37.88 0.26
CA TYR A 128 5.03 37.63 -0.93
C TYR A 128 4.22 37.76 -2.22
N HIS A 129 3.08 37.07 -2.33
CA HIS A 129 2.24 37.14 -3.53
C HIS A 129 1.68 38.54 -3.78
N SER A 130 1.32 39.28 -2.71
CA SER A 130 0.84 40.66 -2.85
C SER A 130 1.93 41.58 -3.39
N LEU A 131 3.17 41.44 -2.90
CA LEU A 131 4.34 42.17 -3.38
C LEU A 131 4.69 41.80 -4.82
N ALA A 132 4.78 40.50 -5.13
CA ALA A 132 5.08 40.00 -6.46
C ALA A 132 4.07 40.48 -7.51
N ARG A 133 2.77 40.45 -7.18
CA ARG A 133 1.71 40.97 -8.04
C ARG A 133 1.84 42.48 -8.26
N CYS A 134 2.05 43.25 -7.19
CA CYS A 134 2.21 44.70 -7.33
C CYS A 134 3.46 45.08 -8.14
N LEU A 135 4.53 44.28 -8.05
CA LEU A 135 5.74 44.44 -8.87
C LEU A 135 5.47 44.12 -10.34
N SER A 136 4.70 43.07 -10.64
CA SER A 136 4.36 42.71 -12.02
C SER A 136 3.42 43.69 -12.72
N GLU A 137 2.59 44.41 -11.96
CA GLU A 137 1.64 45.40 -12.48
C GLU A 137 2.24 46.81 -12.58
N ALA A 138 3.43 47.03 -12.01
CA ALA A 138 4.08 48.33 -12.00
C ALA A 138 4.83 48.57 -13.32
N GLU A 139 4.20 49.29 -14.24
CA GLU A 139 4.82 49.66 -15.53
C GLU A 139 5.28 51.12 -15.57
N THR A 140 4.65 52.01 -14.77
CA THR A 140 4.93 53.45 -14.80
C THR A 140 5.65 53.95 -13.55
N GLU A 141 6.40 55.06 -13.66
CA GLU A 141 7.09 55.70 -12.53
C GLU A 141 6.13 56.07 -11.38
N LYS A 142 4.89 56.44 -11.71
CA LYS A 142 3.83 56.72 -10.73
C LYS A 142 3.43 55.46 -9.95
N ASP A 143 3.46 54.29 -10.58
CA ASP A 143 3.17 53.02 -9.93
C ASP A 143 4.31 52.59 -9.02
N PHE A 144 5.57 52.80 -9.42
CA PHE A 144 6.72 52.60 -8.53
C PHE A 144 6.69 53.52 -7.31
N LEU A 145 6.27 54.78 -7.47
CA LEU A 145 6.08 55.70 -6.33
C LEU A 145 4.95 55.25 -5.38
N ARG A 146 3.88 54.67 -5.91
CA ARG A 146 2.79 54.06 -5.12
C ARG A 146 3.28 52.79 -4.41
N LEU A 147 4.06 51.96 -5.09
CA LEU A 147 4.66 50.76 -4.53
C LEU A 147 5.60 51.11 -3.39
N LYS A 148 6.46 52.13 -3.54
CA LYS A 148 7.35 52.63 -2.49
C LYS A 148 6.58 53.03 -1.22
N LYS A 149 5.43 53.70 -1.36
CA LYS A 149 4.57 54.05 -0.22
C LYS A 149 3.95 52.81 0.44
N ARG A 150 3.53 51.82 -0.37
CA ARG A 150 2.93 50.57 0.13
C ARG A 150 3.97 49.64 0.77
N ALA A 151 5.21 49.66 0.28
CA ALA A 151 6.34 48.91 0.81
C ALA A 151 6.62 49.23 2.28
N VAL A 152 6.37 50.47 2.73
CA VAL A 152 6.47 50.86 4.15
C VAL A 152 5.53 50.03 5.04
N ASN A 153 4.31 49.74 4.56
CA ASN A 153 3.37 48.90 5.30
C ASN A 153 3.83 47.44 5.33
N TYR A 154 4.35 46.92 4.20
CA TYR A 154 4.91 45.58 4.16
C TYR A 154 6.14 45.43 5.05
N GLU A 155 6.98 46.45 5.12
CA GLU A 155 8.13 46.50 6.02
C GLU A 155 7.71 46.42 7.49
N LYS A 156 6.61 47.11 7.85
CA LYS A 156 6.04 47.05 9.21
C LYS A 156 5.52 45.65 9.55
N GLU A 157 4.80 45.01 8.64
CA GLU A 157 4.31 43.64 8.86
C GLU A 157 5.46 42.63 8.89
N MET A 158 6.48 42.79 8.04
CA MET A 158 7.67 41.95 8.06
C MET A 158 8.42 42.06 9.40
N LYS A 159 8.60 43.28 9.92
CA LYS A 159 9.17 43.52 11.26
C LYS A 159 8.34 42.88 12.38
N ARG A 160 7.01 42.80 12.23
CA ARG A 160 6.14 42.09 13.18
C ARG A 160 6.38 40.58 13.13
N ILE A 161 6.49 40.00 11.94
CA ILE A 161 6.79 38.58 11.75
C ILE A 161 8.17 38.25 12.32
N TYR A 162 9.21 39.03 11.99
CA TYR A 162 10.56 38.82 12.52
C TYR A 162 10.62 38.88 14.05
N ARG A 163 9.94 39.85 14.67
CA ARG A 163 9.81 39.89 16.14
C ARG A 163 9.14 38.64 16.71
N SER A 164 8.08 38.15 16.07
CA SER A 164 7.42 36.92 16.54
C SER A 164 8.28 35.67 16.37
N LEU A 165 9.23 35.68 15.44
CA LEU A 165 10.21 34.62 15.20
C LEU A 165 11.51 34.82 16.00
N GLY A 166 11.66 35.91 16.75
CA GLY A 166 12.88 36.23 17.52
C GLY A 166 14.07 36.68 16.66
N LEU A 167 13.82 37.13 15.44
CA LEU A 167 14.83 37.57 14.48
C LEU A 167 15.13 39.08 14.62
N PRO A 168 16.37 39.51 14.31
CA PRO A 168 16.74 40.93 14.34
C PRO A 168 15.95 41.74 13.30
N GLU A 169 15.53 42.95 13.68
CA GLU A 169 14.80 43.86 12.80
C GLU A 169 15.73 44.48 11.75
N GLY A 170 15.91 43.79 10.61
CA GLY A 170 16.75 44.28 9.51
C GLY A 170 16.43 43.62 8.18
N SER A 171 16.66 44.35 7.07
CA SER A 171 16.53 43.82 5.71
C SER A 171 17.74 42.95 5.36
N GLY A 172 17.65 41.66 5.66
CA GLY A 172 18.74 40.73 5.29
C GLY A 172 18.76 39.43 6.06
N VAL A 173 17.61 38.94 6.54
CA VAL A 173 17.55 37.58 7.10
C VAL A 173 17.72 36.62 5.93
N ALA A 174 18.82 35.84 5.95
CA ALA A 174 19.03 34.77 4.98
C ALA A 174 17.94 33.72 5.11
N HIS A 175 17.66 32.99 4.03
CA HIS A 175 16.66 31.93 4.02
C HIS A 175 16.87 30.95 5.18
N ASP A 176 18.10 30.48 5.36
CA ASP A 176 18.49 29.52 6.40
C ASP A 176 18.21 30.06 7.82
N THR A 177 18.47 31.34 8.06
CA THR A 177 18.20 31.99 9.36
C THR A 177 16.69 32.11 9.64
N LEU A 178 15.88 32.32 8.60
CA LEU A 178 14.43 32.34 8.73
C LEU A 178 13.88 30.93 9.01
N GLU A 179 14.42 29.93 8.32
CA GLU A 179 14.07 28.53 8.49
C GLU A 179 14.40 28.02 9.90
N GLU A 180 15.61 28.26 10.40
CA GLU A 180 16.01 27.93 11.77
C GLU A 180 15.10 28.57 12.82
N ALA A 181 14.69 29.84 12.61
CA ALA A 181 13.79 30.52 13.53
C ALA A 181 12.38 29.92 13.54
N ILE A 182 11.89 29.47 12.40
CA ILE A 182 10.60 28.76 12.27
C ILE A 182 10.70 27.39 12.95
N ILE A 183 11.74 26.61 12.67
CA ILE A 183 11.99 25.30 13.30
C ILE A 183 11.99 25.44 14.83
N LYS A 184 12.77 26.39 15.34
CA LYS A 184 12.95 26.61 16.77
C LYS A 184 11.69 27.12 17.47
N ARG A 185 10.89 27.95 16.80
CA ARG A 185 9.65 28.49 17.39
C ARG A 185 8.53 27.44 17.44
N HIS A 186 8.47 26.59 16.43
CA HIS A 186 7.40 25.59 16.31
C HIS A 186 7.79 24.22 16.86
N ASN A 187 8.98 24.11 17.46
CA ASN A 187 9.54 22.86 17.98
C ASN A 187 9.48 21.75 16.94
N LEU A 188 9.88 22.07 15.71
CA LEU A 188 9.93 21.10 14.63
C LEU A 188 11.07 20.12 14.92
N ILE A 189 10.75 18.83 14.99
CA ILE A 189 11.72 17.78 15.30
C ILE A 189 12.16 17.17 13.97
N PRO A 190 13.45 17.22 13.60
CA PRO A 190 13.94 16.52 12.43
C PRO A 190 13.62 15.03 12.57
N LEU A 191 13.09 14.42 11.51
CA LEU A 191 12.73 13.00 11.54
C LEU A 191 13.95 12.10 11.82
N GLU A 192 15.17 12.57 11.54
CA GLU A 192 16.42 11.88 11.85
C GLU A 192 16.76 11.81 13.35
N GLU A 193 16.22 12.72 14.17
CA GLU A 193 16.47 12.79 15.62
C GLU A 193 15.49 11.93 16.44
N VAL A 194 14.47 11.36 15.79
CA VAL A 194 13.58 10.39 16.42
C VAL A 194 14.25 9.03 16.29
N GLU A 195 15.07 8.67 17.29
CA GLU A 195 15.52 7.28 17.44
C GLU A 195 14.27 6.38 17.51
N ASP A 196 14.26 5.32 16.69
CA ASP A 196 13.29 4.24 16.82
C ASP A 196 13.55 3.58 18.19
N GLU A 197 12.97 4.13 19.26
CA GLU A 197 12.86 3.38 20.51
C GLU A 197 12.09 2.10 20.17
N PRO A 198 12.68 0.90 20.36
CA PRO A 198 11.91 -0.31 20.23
C PRO A 198 10.73 -0.19 21.19
N GLN A 199 9.51 -0.24 20.65
CA GLN A 199 8.35 -0.50 21.47
C GLN A 199 8.58 -1.85 22.14
N ASP A 200 9.10 -1.80 23.36
CA ASP A 200 9.11 -2.88 24.32
C ASP A 200 7.66 -3.33 24.45
N ASP A 201 7.34 -4.44 23.79
CA ASP A 201 6.11 -5.20 23.93
C ASP A 201 6.11 -5.92 25.29
N GLY A 202 6.32 -5.12 26.35
CA GLY A 202 6.17 -5.50 27.74
C GLY A 202 4.70 -5.59 28.11
N LEU A 203 4.04 -6.67 27.70
CA LEU A 203 2.84 -7.16 28.39
C LEU A 203 3.19 -8.46 29.13
N GLU A 204 3.89 -8.31 30.24
CA GLU A 204 3.74 -9.21 31.38
C GLU A 204 2.33 -9.04 31.97
N GLY A 205 1.63 -10.16 32.12
CA GLY A 205 0.30 -10.22 32.70
C GLY A 205 -0.20 -11.66 32.71
N ASP A 206 0.25 -12.41 33.70
CA ASP A 206 -0.29 -13.71 34.11
C ASP A 206 -1.83 -13.72 34.12
N GLU A 207 -2.45 -14.81 33.67
CA GLU A 207 -3.41 -15.51 34.52
C GLU A 207 -3.69 -16.94 34.01
N VAL A 208 -3.27 -17.86 34.87
CA VAL A 208 -3.59 -19.29 34.92
C VAL A 208 -5.10 -19.49 34.94
N TRP A 209 -5.63 -20.32 34.05
CA TRP A 209 -6.79 -21.15 34.37
C TRP A 209 -6.60 -22.55 33.76
N SER A 210 -6.19 -23.47 34.63
CA SER A 210 -6.47 -24.90 34.46
C SER A 210 -7.91 -25.15 34.90
N ASP A 211 -8.70 -25.79 34.03
CA ASP A 211 -9.41 -27.05 34.30
C ASP A 211 -9.97 -27.63 32.99
#